data_AF-A0A6A6WAD0-F1
#
_entry.id   AF-A0A6A6WAD0-F1
#
_cell.length_a   1.000
_cell.length_b   1.000
_cell.length_c   1.000
_cell.angle_alpha   90.00
_cell.angle_beta   90.00
_cell.angle_gamma   90.00
#
_symmetry.space_group_name_H-M   'P 1'
#
loop_
_entity.id
_entity.type
_entity.pdbx_description
1 polymer ?
#
loop_
_entity_poly.entity_id
_entity_poly.type
_entity_poly.pdbx_seq_one_letter_code
_entity_poly.pdbx_strand_id
1 'polypeptide(L)'
;MASERPTGTIADKGLELLSLATPNGVKVSILLEELKATYGLDYKYQNINIMSNVQKEKWFTDHGPNGRIPVLIDHDRQYSLMEGIPILRYLEDHYDPKHTFDFTDETEQADALQWASWGHGGVGPMQGQANHFLRYAKEKIPYGIQRYVGETERLYGVLNTRLTGRDYVAGAGKGKYSWADIALFGWVNISYWSGVDIKEPQFSEVYRWWKSIVERPTVQKGISIPKGPMDSTNQRYLERLETEPEFKKGEAEAKELVKKAKEQYGYKFNPV
;
A
#
# COMPACT_ATOMS: atom_id res chain seq x y z
N MET A 1 -14.27 -10.28 -17.92
CA MET A 1 -15.39 -9.33 -18.09
C MET A 1 -15.07 -8.12 -17.25
N ALA A 2 -15.09 -6.91 -17.81
CA ALA A 2 -15.08 -5.71 -16.97
C ALA A 2 -16.31 -5.82 -16.05
N SER A 3 -16.12 -5.76 -14.73
CA SER A 3 -17.27 -5.66 -13.83
C SER A 3 -18.08 -4.45 -14.27
N GLU A 4 -19.41 -4.59 -14.34
CA GLU A 4 -20.30 -3.47 -14.61
C GLU A 4 -19.95 -2.29 -13.70
N ARG A 5 -20.08 -1.05 -14.22
CA ARG A 5 -19.79 0.16 -13.45
C ARG A 5 -20.63 0.14 -12.17
N PRO A 6 -20.02 0.19 -10.97
CA PRO A 6 -20.76 0.26 -9.71
C PRO A 6 -21.70 1.47 -9.67
N THR A 7 -22.92 1.27 -9.16
CA THR A 7 -23.96 2.31 -9.03
C THR A 7 -24.56 2.40 -7.62
N GLY A 8 -24.09 1.55 -6.69
CA GLY A 8 -24.62 1.41 -5.33
C GLY A 8 -23.93 0.25 -4.63
N THR A 9 -24.33 -0.04 -3.38
CA THR A 9 -23.90 -1.22 -2.64
C THR A 9 -24.47 -2.50 -3.25
N ILE A 10 -23.77 -3.63 -3.10
CA ILE A 10 -24.21 -4.95 -3.59
C ILE A 10 -24.48 -5.95 -2.47
N ALA A 11 -24.17 -5.60 -1.23
CA ALA A 11 -24.54 -6.38 -0.05
C ALA A 11 -25.62 -5.66 0.76
N ASP A 12 -26.41 -6.47 1.46
CA ASP A 12 -27.42 -6.07 2.44
C ASP A 12 -27.08 -6.56 3.86
N LYS A 13 -26.03 -7.36 4.00
CA LYS A 13 -25.50 -7.93 5.25
C LYS A 13 -23.99 -8.17 5.16
N GLY A 14 -23.34 -8.25 6.32
CA GLY A 14 -21.90 -8.47 6.43
C GLY A 14 -21.05 -7.32 5.89
N LEU A 15 -19.81 -7.64 5.52
CA LEU A 15 -18.83 -6.64 5.07
C LEU A 15 -18.84 -6.45 3.55
N GLU A 16 -18.75 -5.20 3.10
CA GLU A 16 -18.58 -4.82 1.71
C GLU A 16 -17.42 -3.84 1.53
N LEU A 17 -16.48 -4.19 0.66
CA LEU A 17 -15.29 -3.39 0.34
C LEU A 17 -15.45 -2.67 -1.01
N LEU A 18 -15.46 -1.35 -1.01
CA LEU A 18 -15.38 -0.52 -2.21
C LEU A 18 -13.92 -0.10 -2.42
N SER A 19 -13.20 -0.72 -3.36
CA SER A 19 -11.76 -0.51 -3.50
C SER A 19 -11.23 -0.70 -4.93
N LEU A 20 -9.93 -0.57 -5.09
CA LEU A 20 -9.16 -0.80 -6.32
C LEU A 20 -7.74 -1.26 -5.92
N ALA A 21 -7.10 -2.15 -6.68
CA ALA A 21 -5.71 -2.58 -6.43
C ALA A 21 -4.69 -1.45 -6.64
N THR A 22 -4.66 -0.54 -5.66
CA THR A 22 -3.68 0.53 -5.45
C THR A 22 -2.99 0.26 -4.11
N PRO A 23 -1.85 0.90 -3.81
CA PRO A 23 -1.18 0.76 -2.51
C PRO A 23 -2.07 0.98 -1.30
N ASN A 24 -3.04 1.92 -1.39
CA ASN A 24 -4.00 2.17 -0.32
C ASN A 24 -5.16 1.17 -0.32
N GLY A 25 -5.63 0.77 -1.50
CA GLY A 25 -6.78 -0.12 -1.63
C GLY A 25 -6.51 -1.57 -1.21
N VAL A 26 -5.30 -2.09 -1.46
CA VAL A 26 -4.96 -3.49 -1.15
C VAL A 26 -4.79 -3.76 0.34
N LYS A 27 -4.58 -2.73 1.16
CA LYS A 27 -4.39 -2.90 2.62
C LYS A 27 -5.58 -3.65 3.24
N VAL A 28 -6.79 -3.21 2.88
CA VAL A 28 -8.03 -3.74 3.44
C VAL A 28 -8.33 -5.13 2.89
N SER A 29 -8.14 -5.36 1.59
CA SER A 29 -8.36 -6.69 1.01
C SER A 29 -7.37 -7.73 1.54
N ILE A 30 -6.12 -7.34 1.82
CA ILE A 30 -5.14 -8.23 2.47
C ILE A 30 -5.65 -8.67 3.85
N LEU A 31 -6.04 -7.74 4.73
CA LEU A 31 -6.53 -8.12 6.05
C LEU A 31 -7.83 -8.93 5.97
N LEU A 32 -8.75 -8.59 5.07
CA LEU A 32 -9.97 -9.37 4.86
C LEU A 32 -9.67 -10.81 4.41
N GLU A 33 -8.68 -11.03 3.53
CA GLU A 33 -8.26 -12.38 3.13
C GLU A 33 -7.57 -13.15 4.28
N GLU A 34 -6.79 -12.46 5.11
CA GLU A 34 -6.19 -13.03 6.33
C GLU A 34 -7.26 -13.47 7.34
N LEU A 35 -8.27 -12.62 7.58
CA LEU A 35 -9.41 -12.94 8.45
C LEU A 35 -10.31 -14.02 7.86
N LYS A 36 -10.50 -14.04 6.54
CA LYS A 36 -11.22 -15.11 5.83
C LYS A 36 -10.53 -16.46 6.01
N ALA A 37 -9.21 -16.50 5.85
CA ALA A 37 -8.44 -17.73 6.04
C ALA A 37 -8.41 -18.20 7.50
N THR A 38 -8.43 -17.28 8.46
CA THR A 38 -8.27 -17.59 9.89
C THR A 38 -9.60 -17.90 10.58
N TYR A 39 -10.66 -17.16 10.24
CA TYR A 39 -11.95 -17.18 10.94
C TYR A 39 -13.14 -17.56 10.05
N GLY A 40 -12.93 -17.78 8.75
CA GLY A 40 -14.02 -18.06 7.82
C GLY A 40 -14.88 -16.84 7.50
N LEU A 41 -14.37 -15.62 7.72
CA LEU A 41 -15.04 -14.37 7.37
C LEU A 41 -15.40 -14.35 5.88
N ASP A 42 -16.63 -13.96 5.55
CA ASP A 42 -17.01 -13.65 4.17
C ASP A 42 -17.27 -12.15 4.01
N TYR A 43 -16.95 -11.65 2.82
CA TYR A 43 -17.14 -10.24 2.46
C TYR A 43 -17.41 -10.12 0.96
N LYS A 44 -18.13 -9.07 0.58
CA LYS A 44 -18.30 -8.65 -0.81
C LYS A 44 -17.30 -7.56 -1.14
N TYR A 45 -16.95 -7.42 -2.41
CA TYR A 45 -16.15 -6.28 -2.86
C TYR A 45 -16.62 -5.78 -4.21
N GLN A 46 -16.41 -4.50 -4.45
CA GLN A 46 -16.65 -3.85 -5.73
C GLN A 46 -15.38 -3.17 -6.24
N ASN A 47 -15.17 -3.28 -7.55
CA ASN A 47 -14.06 -2.64 -8.23
C ASN A 47 -14.43 -1.20 -8.60
N ILE A 48 -13.85 -0.25 -7.88
CA ILE A 48 -14.09 1.19 -8.05
C ILE A 48 -13.03 1.75 -8.98
N ASN A 49 -13.32 1.78 -10.28
CA ASN A 49 -12.42 2.40 -11.26
C ASN A 49 -12.33 3.92 -11.06
N ILE A 50 -11.32 4.34 -10.30
CA ILE A 50 -11.11 5.74 -9.93
C ILE A 50 -10.87 6.68 -11.11
N MET A 51 -10.46 6.16 -12.27
CA MET A 51 -10.25 6.94 -13.49
C MET A 51 -11.57 7.43 -14.10
N SER A 52 -12.69 6.81 -13.71
CA SER A 52 -14.02 7.14 -14.20
C SER A 52 -14.80 8.07 -13.25
N ASN A 53 -14.14 8.56 -12.18
CA ASN A 53 -14.72 9.40 -11.13
C ASN A 53 -15.96 8.83 -10.43
N VAL A 54 -16.23 7.52 -10.52
CA VAL A 54 -17.39 6.88 -9.87
C VAL A 54 -17.35 7.05 -8.34
N GLN A 55 -16.16 7.10 -7.74
CA GLN A 55 -15.94 7.38 -6.32
C GLN A 55 -16.35 8.80 -5.89
N LYS A 56 -16.76 9.67 -6.82
CA LYS A 56 -17.26 11.02 -6.55
C LYS A 56 -18.79 11.11 -6.63
N GLU A 57 -19.46 10.03 -7.00
CA GLU A 57 -20.92 9.98 -7.07
C GLU A 57 -21.53 9.87 -5.67
N LYS A 58 -22.78 10.37 -5.54
CA LYS A 58 -23.46 10.49 -4.26
C LYS A 58 -23.53 9.15 -3.51
N TRP A 59 -23.88 8.07 -4.19
CA TRP A 59 -23.99 6.74 -3.58
C TRP A 59 -22.68 6.27 -2.94
N PHE A 60 -21.52 6.66 -3.50
CA PHE A 60 -20.22 6.36 -2.90
C PHE A 60 -19.92 7.32 -1.74
N THR A 61 -20.12 8.62 -1.95
CA THR A 61 -19.78 9.64 -0.95
C THR A 61 -20.68 9.62 0.28
N ASP A 62 -21.88 9.05 0.17
CA ASP A 62 -22.75 8.77 1.32
C ASP A 62 -22.09 7.81 2.31
N HIS A 63 -21.17 6.93 1.84
CA HIS A 63 -20.37 6.03 2.69
C HIS A 63 -18.94 6.53 2.94
N GLY A 64 -18.32 7.15 1.94
CA GLY A 64 -16.95 7.69 2.01
C GLY A 64 -16.87 9.15 1.56
N PRO A 65 -17.10 10.12 2.45
CA PRO A 65 -17.25 11.54 2.08
C PRO A 65 -16.05 12.17 1.35
N ASN A 66 -14.83 11.66 1.56
CA ASN A 66 -13.62 12.09 0.85
C ASN A 66 -13.66 11.73 -0.66
N GLY A 67 -14.54 10.80 -1.05
CA GLY A 67 -14.64 10.28 -2.40
C GLY A 67 -13.33 9.65 -2.86
N ARG A 68 -12.73 8.82 -2.00
CA ARG A 68 -11.48 8.09 -2.20
C ARG A 68 -11.66 6.66 -1.71
N ILE A 69 -10.98 5.73 -2.38
CA ILE A 69 -10.85 4.35 -1.92
C ILE A 69 -9.70 4.22 -0.92
N PRO A 70 -9.68 3.18 -0.07
CA PRO A 70 -10.78 2.22 0.16
C PRO A 70 -11.90 2.79 1.05
N VAL A 71 -13.10 2.23 0.89
CA VAL A 71 -14.23 2.39 1.82
C VAL A 71 -14.70 0.99 2.22
N LEU A 72 -14.92 0.77 3.52
CA LEU A 72 -15.51 -0.45 4.06
C LEU A 72 -16.90 -0.13 4.61
N ILE A 73 -17.88 -0.95 4.27
CA ILE A 73 -19.25 -0.87 4.79
C ILE A 73 -19.49 -2.15 5.59
N ASP A 74 -19.91 -1.99 6.84
CA ASP A 74 -20.40 -3.06 7.69
C ASP A 74 -21.93 -2.93 7.77
N HIS A 75 -22.62 -3.75 6.97
CA HIS A 75 -24.07 -3.77 6.89
C HIS A 75 -24.71 -4.34 8.15
N ASP A 76 -24.02 -5.21 8.90
CA ASP A 76 -24.55 -5.75 10.15
C ASP A 76 -24.54 -4.69 11.26
N ARG A 77 -23.61 -3.73 11.20
CA ARG A 77 -23.51 -2.61 12.15
C ARG A 77 -24.03 -1.28 11.62
N GLN A 78 -24.52 -1.23 10.37
CA GLN A 78 -25.00 0.00 9.72
C GLN A 78 -23.95 1.13 9.78
N TYR A 79 -22.68 0.78 9.54
CA TYR A 79 -21.56 1.69 9.70
C TYR A 79 -20.65 1.65 8.47
N SER A 80 -20.06 2.80 8.13
CA SER A 80 -19.15 2.94 7.00
C SER A 80 -17.88 3.65 7.43
N LEU A 81 -16.75 3.17 6.94
CA LEU A 81 -15.42 3.70 7.24
C LEU A 81 -14.69 4.06 5.95
N MET A 82 -13.96 5.16 6.00
CA MET A 82 -12.94 5.52 5.02
C MET A 82 -11.58 5.63 5.71
N GLU A 83 -10.51 5.74 4.92
CA GLU A 83 -9.11 5.71 5.34
C GLU A 83 -8.62 4.32 5.79
N GLY A 84 -7.46 3.93 5.26
CA GLY A 84 -6.95 2.57 5.42
C GLY A 84 -6.65 2.18 6.87
N ILE A 85 -6.05 3.06 7.67
CA ILE A 85 -5.70 2.75 9.07
C ILE A 85 -6.95 2.56 9.94
N PRO A 86 -7.94 3.49 9.94
CA PRO A 86 -9.20 3.27 10.64
C PRO A 86 -9.92 1.99 10.23
N ILE A 87 -9.95 1.67 8.93
CA ILE A 87 -10.56 0.42 8.45
C ILE A 87 -9.83 -0.82 8.99
N LEU A 88 -8.50 -0.83 8.96
CA LEU A 88 -7.71 -1.95 9.50
C LEU A 88 -7.98 -2.13 11.00
N ARG A 89 -7.91 -1.06 11.79
CA ARG A 89 -8.22 -1.11 13.23
C ARG A 89 -9.63 -1.64 13.51
N TYR A 90 -10.63 -1.16 12.76
CA TYR A 90 -12.01 -1.63 12.89
C TYR A 90 -12.14 -3.14 12.65
N LEU A 91 -11.44 -3.66 11.63
CA LEU A 91 -11.44 -5.08 11.34
C LEU A 91 -10.76 -5.90 12.46
N GLU A 92 -9.65 -5.43 13.01
CA GLU A 92 -9.02 -6.07 14.17
C GLU A 92 -9.98 -6.10 15.37
N ASP A 93 -10.52 -4.94 15.75
CA ASP A 93 -11.34 -4.79 16.96
C ASP A 93 -12.65 -5.60 16.92
N HIS A 94 -13.20 -5.88 15.73
CA HIS A 94 -14.50 -6.53 15.58
C HIS A 94 -14.48 -7.90 14.91
N TYR A 95 -13.40 -8.26 14.22
CA TYR A 95 -13.32 -9.47 13.42
C TYR A 95 -12.04 -10.29 13.64
N ASP A 96 -11.10 -9.83 14.49
CA ASP A 96 -9.93 -10.59 14.94
C ASP A 96 -10.02 -10.95 16.45
N PRO A 97 -10.93 -11.85 16.87
CA PRO A 97 -11.18 -12.10 18.29
C PRO A 97 -10.00 -12.69 19.08
N LYS A 98 -8.92 -13.11 18.39
CA LYS A 98 -7.71 -13.66 19.03
C LYS A 98 -6.50 -12.73 18.93
N HIS A 99 -6.65 -11.52 18.37
CA HIS A 99 -5.52 -10.62 18.10
C HIS A 99 -4.38 -11.33 17.36
N THR A 100 -4.76 -12.12 16.33
CA THR A 100 -3.83 -12.80 15.44
C THR A 100 -3.05 -11.80 14.58
N PHE A 101 -3.68 -10.70 14.19
CA PHE A 101 -3.14 -9.63 13.34
C PHE A 101 -3.03 -8.27 14.08
N ASP A 102 -3.38 -8.22 15.37
CA ASP A 102 -3.15 -7.07 16.27
C ASP A 102 -2.36 -7.47 17.53
N PHE A 103 -2.13 -6.54 18.45
CA PHE A 103 -1.45 -6.74 19.73
C PHE A 103 -2.43 -6.62 20.90
N THR A 104 -2.12 -7.27 22.03
CA THR A 104 -2.90 -7.14 23.28
C THR A 104 -2.21 -6.27 24.33
N ASP A 105 -0.91 -6.03 24.19
CA ASP A 105 -0.16 -5.08 25.02
C ASP A 105 -0.34 -3.66 24.48
N GLU A 106 -0.68 -2.70 25.36
CA GLU A 106 -0.97 -1.32 24.98
C GLU A 106 0.25 -0.61 24.36
N THR A 107 1.47 -0.95 24.81
CA THR A 107 2.70 -0.36 24.26
C THR A 107 2.97 -0.89 22.86
N GLU A 108 2.73 -2.17 22.62
CA GLU A 108 2.85 -2.77 21.28
C GLU A 108 1.76 -2.24 20.32
N GLN A 109 0.54 -2.02 20.80
CA GLN A 109 -0.52 -1.36 20.01
C GLN A 109 -0.13 0.07 19.63
N ALA A 110 0.46 0.83 20.57
CA ALA A 110 0.94 2.19 20.29
C ALA A 110 2.10 2.19 19.29
N ASP A 111 3.05 1.24 19.38
CA ASP A 111 4.15 1.07 18.43
C ASP A 111 3.61 0.70 17.02
N ALA A 112 2.63 -0.19 16.93
CA ALA A 112 1.95 -0.52 15.68
C ALA A 112 1.30 0.69 15.03
N LEU A 113 0.58 1.49 15.82
CA LEU A 113 -0.06 2.73 15.36
C LEU A 113 0.97 3.78 14.94
N GLN A 114 2.09 3.89 15.66
CA GLN A 114 3.18 4.80 15.29
C GLN A 114 3.73 4.47 13.90
N TRP A 115 4.07 3.21 13.62
CA TRP A 115 4.63 2.81 12.32
C TRP A 115 3.63 2.91 11.17
N ALA A 116 2.37 2.54 11.42
CA ALA A 116 1.31 2.71 10.43
C ALA A 116 1.10 4.21 10.11
N SER A 117 1.04 5.07 11.14
CA SER A 117 0.84 6.51 10.98
C SER A 117 2.02 7.19 10.31
N TRP A 118 3.25 6.80 10.67
CA TRP A 118 4.48 7.23 9.98
C TRP A 118 4.44 6.87 8.49
N GLY A 119 4.00 5.65 8.16
CA GLY A 119 3.79 5.22 6.77
C GLY A 119 2.74 6.04 6.03
N HIS A 120 1.62 6.35 6.71
CA HIS A 120 0.51 7.12 6.15
C HIS A 120 0.86 8.59 5.93
N GLY A 121 1.59 9.23 6.86
CA GLY A 121 2.00 10.62 6.74
C GLY A 121 3.29 10.85 5.95
N GLY A 122 4.18 9.86 5.89
CA GLY A 122 5.48 9.93 5.24
C GLY A 122 5.52 9.14 3.93
N VAL A 123 5.63 7.81 4.02
CA VAL A 123 5.91 6.93 2.87
C VAL A 123 4.91 7.13 1.74
N GLY A 124 3.61 7.00 2.02
CA GLY A 124 2.58 7.06 0.99
C GLY A 124 2.54 8.39 0.22
N PRO A 125 2.42 9.54 0.90
CA PRO A 125 2.40 10.85 0.25
C PRO A 125 3.68 11.15 -0.55
N MET A 126 4.86 10.88 0.02
CA MET A 126 6.14 11.18 -0.66
C MET A 126 6.34 10.31 -1.89
N GLN A 127 6.01 9.02 -1.78
CA GLN A 127 6.08 8.08 -2.89
C GLN A 127 5.02 8.39 -3.97
N GLY A 128 3.82 8.82 -3.57
CA GLY A 128 2.80 9.31 -4.50
C GLY A 128 3.28 10.52 -5.31
N GLN A 129 3.99 11.46 -4.66
CA GLN A 129 4.60 12.60 -5.35
C GLN A 129 5.78 12.18 -6.24
N ALA A 130 6.61 11.23 -5.79
CA ALA A 130 7.69 10.67 -6.61
C ALA A 130 7.12 10.08 -7.91
N ASN A 131 6.07 9.27 -7.80
CA ASN A 131 5.34 8.74 -8.96
C ASN A 131 4.79 9.86 -9.85
N HIS A 132 4.22 10.92 -9.27
CA HIS A 132 3.70 12.04 -10.05
C HIS A 132 4.80 12.72 -10.87
N PHE A 133 5.85 13.23 -10.23
CA PHE A 133 6.91 13.98 -10.92
C PHE A 133 7.73 13.12 -11.86
N LEU A 134 7.96 11.84 -11.52
CA LEU A 134 8.72 10.93 -12.36
C LEU A 134 7.90 10.40 -13.55
N ARG A 135 6.68 9.92 -13.29
CA ARG A 135 5.90 9.13 -14.28
C ARG A 135 4.82 9.94 -14.96
N TYR A 136 4.02 10.69 -14.20
CA TYR A 136 2.75 11.23 -14.70
C TYR A 136 2.81 12.69 -15.16
N ALA A 137 3.70 13.51 -14.58
CA ALA A 137 3.87 14.90 -14.96
C ALA A 137 4.33 14.98 -16.43
N LYS A 138 3.62 15.80 -17.22
CA LYS A 138 3.89 16.04 -18.65
C LYS A 138 5.27 16.69 -18.83
N GLU A 139 5.58 17.65 -17.97
CA GLU A 139 6.89 18.30 -17.90
C GLU A 139 7.74 17.64 -16.83
N LYS A 140 9.00 17.33 -17.16
CA LYS A 140 9.94 16.75 -16.21
C LYS A 140 10.63 17.87 -15.45
N ILE A 141 10.35 17.97 -14.16
CA ILE A 141 10.88 18.99 -13.24
C ILE A 141 11.96 18.32 -12.39
N PRO A 142 13.26 18.55 -12.67
CA PRO A 142 14.35 17.84 -11.97
C PRO A 142 14.29 18.02 -10.44
N TYR A 143 13.96 19.22 -9.95
CA TYR A 143 13.83 19.44 -8.50
C TYR A 143 12.72 18.58 -7.87
N GLY A 144 11.55 18.50 -8.50
CA GLY A 144 10.44 17.67 -8.01
C GLY A 144 10.81 16.18 -8.01
N ILE A 145 11.45 15.70 -9.08
CA ILE A 145 11.93 14.32 -9.16
C ILE A 145 12.92 14.03 -8.03
N GLN A 146 13.98 14.83 -7.89
CA GLN A 146 14.99 14.61 -6.85
C GLN A 146 14.37 14.70 -5.45
N ARG A 147 13.56 15.72 -5.17
CA ARG A 147 12.98 15.95 -3.85
C ARG A 147 12.17 14.75 -3.38
N TYR A 148 11.27 14.24 -4.21
CA TYR A 148 10.33 13.21 -3.78
C TYR A 148 10.89 11.80 -3.91
N VAL A 149 11.73 11.51 -4.91
CA VAL A 149 12.46 10.24 -4.96
C VAL A 149 13.45 10.16 -3.81
N GLY A 150 14.21 11.22 -3.55
CA GLY A 150 15.18 11.28 -2.45
C GLY A 150 14.52 11.17 -1.08
N GLU A 151 13.38 11.84 -0.84
CA GLU A 151 12.65 11.67 0.42
C GLU A 151 12.07 10.25 0.56
N THR A 152 11.61 9.64 -0.53
CA THR A 152 11.13 8.25 -0.49
C THR A 152 12.28 7.30 -0.13
N GLU A 153 13.47 7.47 -0.72
CA GLU A 153 14.65 6.70 -0.33
C GLU A 153 15.02 6.89 1.14
N ARG A 154 15.02 8.14 1.63
CA ARG A 154 15.29 8.44 3.05
C ARG A 154 14.34 7.68 3.97
N LEU A 155 13.04 7.70 3.67
CA LEU A 155 12.02 6.98 4.44
C LEU A 155 12.22 5.45 4.37
N TYR A 156 12.64 4.91 3.24
CA TYR A 156 13.01 3.50 3.13
C TYR A 156 14.28 3.18 3.94
N GLY A 157 15.20 4.13 4.07
CA GLY A 157 16.34 4.06 4.99
C GLY A 157 15.88 3.94 6.46
N VAL A 158 14.94 4.77 6.89
CA VAL A 158 14.33 4.69 8.23
C VAL A 158 13.66 3.32 8.45
N LEU A 159 12.88 2.84 7.48
CA LEU A 159 12.24 1.52 7.55
C LEU A 159 13.28 0.38 7.59
N ASN A 160 14.37 0.48 6.82
CA ASN A 160 15.45 -0.50 6.83
C ASN A 160 16.14 -0.56 8.20
N THR A 161 16.42 0.60 8.80
CA THR A 161 16.95 0.68 10.17
C THR A 161 15.98 0.06 11.18
N ARG A 162 14.68 0.34 11.07
CA ARG A 162 13.67 -0.27 11.95
C ARG A 162 13.66 -1.79 11.84
N LEU A 163 13.79 -2.32 10.63
CA LEU A 163 13.76 -3.77 10.37
C LEU A 163 15.07 -4.48 10.70
N THR A 164 16.13 -3.76 11.05
CA THR A 164 17.41 -4.37 11.44
C THR A 164 17.22 -5.22 12.70
N GLY A 165 17.42 -6.53 12.56
CA GLY A 165 17.22 -7.50 13.65
C GLY A 165 15.75 -7.78 14.00
N ARG A 166 14.79 -7.32 13.18
CA ARG A 166 13.34 -7.56 13.37
C ARG A 166 12.77 -8.30 12.17
N ASP A 167 11.81 -9.17 12.42
CA ASP A 167 11.04 -9.84 11.38
C ASP A 167 9.94 -8.92 10.84
N TYR A 168 9.31 -8.11 11.70
CA TYR A 168 8.16 -7.23 11.40
C TYR A 168 8.31 -5.84 12.04
N VAL A 169 7.49 -4.88 11.60
CA VAL A 169 7.66 -3.46 11.97
C VAL A 169 7.28 -3.14 13.41
N ALA A 170 6.39 -3.91 14.04
CA ALA A 170 5.83 -3.64 15.36
C ALA A 170 5.82 -4.87 16.27
N GLY A 171 5.74 -4.64 17.59
CA GLY A 171 5.74 -5.68 18.63
C GLY A 171 7.13 -5.92 19.24
N ALA A 172 7.18 -6.55 20.42
CA ALA A 172 8.43 -6.82 21.13
C ALA A 172 9.35 -7.81 20.40
N GLY A 173 10.61 -7.87 20.82
CA GLY A 173 11.60 -8.80 20.28
C GLY A 173 11.82 -8.61 18.77
N LYS A 174 11.50 -9.64 17.98
CA LYS A 174 11.57 -9.58 16.51
C LYS A 174 10.32 -8.97 15.86
N GLY A 175 9.32 -8.57 16.63
CA GLY A 175 8.03 -8.11 16.14
C GLY A 175 7.10 -9.24 15.71
N LYS A 176 5.86 -8.87 15.37
CA LYS A 176 4.80 -9.78 14.91
C LYS A 176 4.14 -9.21 13.65
N TYR A 177 3.85 -10.09 12.68
CA TYR A 177 3.07 -9.70 11.52
C TYR A 177 1.72 -9.18 11.97
N SER A 178 1.41 -7.95 11.59
CA SER A 178 0.21 -7.27 12.06
C SER A 178 -0.38 -6.35 10.98
N TRP A 179 -1.52 -5.76 11.30
CA TRP A 179 -2.12 -4.70 10.49
C TRP A 179 -1.15 -3.53 10.23
N ALA A 180 -0.15 -3.29 11.09
CA ALA A 180 0.87 -2.26 10.85
C ALA A 180 1.78 -2.61 9.65
N ASP A 181 2.16 -3.88 9.50
CA ASP A 181 2.90 -4.35 8.33
C ASP A 181 2.04 -4.24 7.07
N ILE A 182 0.77 -4.68 7.14
CA ILE A 182 -0.21 -4.58 6.05
C ILE A 182 -0.39 -3.12 5.62
N ALA A 183 -0.44 -2.18 6.57
CA ALA A 183 -0.62 -0.75 6.32
C ALA A 183 0.55 -0.13 5.52
N LEU A 184 1.77 -0.65 5.67
CA LEU A 184 2.96 -0.20 4.94
C LEU A 184 3.15 -0.96 3.63
N PHE A 185 2.84 -2.25 3.62
CA PHE A 185 3.17 -3.19 2.56
C PHE A 185 2.73 -2.72 1.17
N GLY A 186 1.51 -2.19 1.04
CA GLY A 186 0.99 -1.76 -0.26
C GLY A 186 1.87 -0.74 -0.99
N TRP A 187 2.51 0.18 -0.25
CA TRP A 187 3.44 1.18 -0.82
C TRP A 187 4.81 0.58 -1.10
N VAL A 188 5.31 -0.26 -0.19
CA VAL A 188 6.58 -0.97 -0.41
C VAL A 188 6.52 -1.88 -1.63
N ASN A 189 5.38 -2.54 -1.85
CA ASN A 189 5.11 -3.43 -2.97
C ASN A 189 4.99 -2.72 -4.34
N ILE A 190 5.20 -1.40 -4.41
CA ILE A 190 5.30 -0.66 -5.68
C ILE A 190 6.54 0.25 -5.71
N SER A 191 7.53 0.01 -4.85
CA SER A 191 8.74 0.84 -4.69
C SER A 191 9.47 1.12 -5.99
N TYR A 192 9.64 0.10 -6.84
CA TYR A 192 10.38 0.27 -8.09
C TYR A 192 9.75 1.29 -9.03
N TRP A 193 8.41 1.33 -9.08
CA TRP A 193 7.69 2.31 -9.89
C TRP A 193 8.03 3.75 -9.48
N SER A 194 8.33 3.94 -8.20
CA SER A 194 8.69 5.22 -7.59
C SER A 194 10.16 5.58 -7.70
N GLY A 195 10.95 4.75 -8.40
CA GLY A 195 12.39 4.97 -8.59
C GLY A 195 13.25 4.51 -7.41
N VAL A 196 12.70 3.72 -6.48
CA VAL A 196 13.44 3.14 -5.35
C VAL A 196 13.66 1.66 -5.60
N ASP A 197 14.92 1.26 -5.75
CA ASP A 197 15.32 -0.13 -5.95
C ASP A 197 15.62 -0.79 -4.59
N ILE A 198 14.63 -1.50 -4.04
CA ILE A 198 14.79 -2.16 -2.74
C ILE A 198 15.79 -3.32 -2.75
N LYS A 199 16.31 -3.76 -3.91
CA LYS A 199 17.40 -4.75 -3.96
C LYS A 199 18.77 -4.12 -3.68
N GLU A 200 18.88 -2.80 -3.64
CA GLU A 200 20.14 -2.15 -3.27
C GLU A 200 20.55 -2.52 -1.83
N PRO A 201 21.85 -2.70 -1.55
CA PRO A 201 22.32 -3.17 -0.23
C PRO A 201 21.83 -2.33 0.96
N GLN A 202 21.62 -1.02 0.78
CA GLN A 202 21.13 -0.13 1.84
C GLN A 202 19.65 -0.37 2.23
N PHE A 203 18.92 -1.18 1.46
CA PHE A 203 17.51 -1.53 1.69
C PHE A 203 17.32 -3.04 1.89
N SER A 204 18.37 -3.78 2.26
CA SER A 204 18.35 -5.24 2.39
C SER A 204 17.27 -5.78 3.33
N GLU A 205 17.03 -5.09 4.45
CA GLU A 205 16.01 -5.50 5.43
C GLU A 205 14.59 -5.21 4.93
N VAL A 206 14.41 -4.11 4.19
CA VAL A 206 13.14 -3.82 3.52
C VAL A 206 12.84 -4.88 2.47
N TYR A 207 13.84 -5.31 1.68
CA TYR A 207 13.67 -6.39 0.71
C TYR A 207 13.30 -7.72 1.37
N ARG A 208 13.99 -8.09 2.45
CA ARG A 208 13.69 -9.30 3.24
C ARG A 208 12.26 -9.28 3.74
N TRP A 209 11.85 -8.17 4.38
CA TRP A 209 10.51 -7.98 4.93
C TRP A 209 9.43 -7.96 3.84
N TRP A 210 9.67 -7.25 2.74
CA TRP A 210 8.74 -7.23 1.61
C TRP A 210 8.53 -8.64 1.05
N LYS A 211 9.63 -9.40 0.89
CA LYS A 211 9.60 -10.76 0.36
C LYS A 211 8.82 -11.70 1.28
N SER A 212 9.05 -11.65 2.60
CA SER A 212 8.33 -12.51 3.54
C SER A 212 6.82 -12.25 3.58
N ILE A 213 6.39 -11.00 3.36
CA ILE A 213 4.97 -10.64 3.32
C ILE A 213 4.35 -10.99 1.97
N VAL A 214 4.99 -10.64 0.85
CA VAL A 214 4.43 -10.88 -0.49
C VAL A 214 4.29 -12.37 -0.77
N GLU A 215 5.09 -13.25 -0.17
CA GLU A 215 4.99 -14.70 -0.34
C GLU A 215 3.82 -15.34 0.42
N ARG A 216 3.13 -14.60 1.31
CA ARG A 216 1.95 -15.11 2.03
C ARG A 216 0.79 -15.35 1.05
N PRO A 217 0.13 -16.54 1.08
CA PRO A 217 -0.97 -16.84 0.16
C PRO A 217 -2.16 -15.87 0.26
N THR A 218 -2.47 -15.40 1.46
CA THR A 218 -3.54 -14.42 1.75
C THR A 218 -3.19 -13.03 1.24
N VAL A 219 -1.91 -12.62 1.32
CA VAL A 219 -1.43 -11.37 0.72
C VAL A 219 -1.52 -11.43 -0.81
N GLN A 220 -1.08 -12.52 -1.43
CA GLN A 220 -1.20 -12.73 -2.88
C GLN A 220 -2.66 -12.65 -3.36
N LYS A 221 -3.60 -13.24 -2.60
CA LYS A 221 -5.03 -13.09 -2.88
C LYS A 221 -5.48 -11.64 -2.71
N GLY A 222 -5.13 -11.00 -1.58
CA GLY A 222 -5.52 -9.64 -1.25
C GLY A 222 -5.07 -8.60 -2.27
N ILE A 223 -3.83 -8.69 -2.78
CA ILE A 223 -3.36 -7.77 -3.83
C ILE A 223 -4.03 -7.97 -5.19
N SER A 224 -4.63 -9.15 -5.43
CA SER A 224 -5.33 -9.46 -6.67
C SER A 224 -6.79 -8.99 -6.71
N ILE A 225 -7.33 -8.52 -5.57
CA ILE A 225 -8.73 -8.11 -5.43
C ILE A 225 -8.88 -6.74 -4.73
N PRO A 226 -9.68 -5.81 -5.27
CA PRO A 226 -10.30 -5.84 -6.60
C PRO A 226 -9.25 -5.65 -7.70
N LYS A 227 -9.41 -6.30 -8.86
CA LYS A 227 -8.42 -6.21 -9.97
C LYS A 227 -8.15 -4.77 -10.39
N GLY A 228 -6.88 -4.35 -10.37
CA GLY A 228 -6.46 -3.04 -10.85
C GLY A 228 -6.20 -3.01 -12.36
N PRO A 229 -6.30 -1.85 -13.04
CA PRO A 229 -5.97 -1.70 -14.46
C PRO A 229 -4.46 -1.73 -14.72
N MET A 230 -3.65 -1.41 -13.70
CA MET A 230 -2.19 -1.46 -13.77
C MET A 230 -1.75 -2.37 -12.63
N ASP A 231 -1.47 -3.64 -12.94
CA ASP A 231 -0.75 -4.52 -12.03
C ASP A 231 0.66 -3.95 -11.86
N SER A 232 0.82 -3.03 -10.91
CA SER A 232 2.04 -2.27 -10.67
C SER A 232 2.86 -2.83 -9.50
N THR A 233 2.60 -4.09 -9.13
CA THR A 233 3.31 -4.77 -8.05
C THR A 233 4.80 -4.87 -8.37
N ASN A 234 5.63 -4.98 -7.35
CA ASN A 234 7.07 -5.16 -7.50
C ASN A 234 7.39 -6.44 -8.30
N GLN A 235 6.63 -7.52 -8.09
CA GLN A 235 6.77 -8.76 -8.86
C GLN A 235 6.47 -8.52 -10.34
N ARG A 236 5.33 -7.90 -10.66
CA ARG A 236 4.97 -7.57 -12.05
C ARG A 236 5.96 -6.58 -12.68
N TYR A 237 6.43 -5.59 -11.94
CA TYR A 237 7.44 -4.64 -12.42
C TYR A 237 8.72 -5.37 -12.86
N LEU A 238 9.23 -6.30 -12.04
CA LEU A 238 10.42 -7.08 -12.35
C LEU A 238 10.19 -8.01 -13.55
N GLU A 239 9.05 -8.68 -13.63
CA GLU A 239 8.68 -9.51 -14.77
C GLU A 239 8.65 -8.69 -16.08
N ARG A 240 8.08 -7.48 -16.05
CA ARG A 240 8.01 -6.59 -17.23
C ARG A 240 9.39 -6.10 -17.66
N LEU A 241 10.32 -5.88 -16.74
CA LEU A 241 11.71 -5.54 -17.10
C LEU A 241 12.40 -6.65 -17.91
N GLU A 242 12.00 -7.91 -17.70
CA GLU A 242 12.54 -9.07 -18.41
C GLU A 242 11.79 -9.35 -19.72
N THR A 243 10.46 -9.17 -19.71
CA THR A 243 9.56 -9.64 -20.77
C THR A 243 9.09 -8.55 -21.74
N GLU A 244 9.17 -7.27 -21.37
CA GLU A 244 8.65 -6.14 -22.17
C GLU A 244 9.78 -5.16 -22.55
N PRO A 245 10.35 -5.23 -23.78
CA PRO A 245 11.47 -4.37 -24.19
C PRO A 245 11.21 -2.86 -24.10
N GLU A 246 10.01 -2.42 -24.49
CA GLU A 246 9.62 -1.00 -24.41
C GLU A 246 9.50 -0.51 -22.97
N PHE A 247 9.00 -1.37 -22.07
CA PHE A 247 8.96 -1.06 -20.64
C PHE A 247 10.38 -0.92 -20.09
N LYS A 248 11.27 -1.86 -20.40
CA LYS A 248 12.68 -1.82 -20.00
C LYS A 248 13.37 -0.54 -20.48
N LYS A 249 13.11 -0.10 -21.72
CA LYS A 249 13.64 1.15 -22.26
C LYS A 249 13.12 2.37 -21.48
N GLY A 250 11.81 2.46 -21.26
CA GLY A 250 11.21 3.54 -20.47
C GLY A 250 11.74 3.60 -19.04
N GLU A 251 12.00 2.46 -18.42
CA GLU A 251 12.61 2.40 -17.09
C GLU A 251 14.08 2.84 -17.08
N ALA A 252 14.85 2.53 -18.13
CA ALA A 252 16.21 3.04 -18.27
C ALA A 252 16.23 4.58 -18.38
N GLU A 253 15.30 5.15 -19.16
CA GLU A 253 15.14 6.61 -19.28
C GLU A 253 14.74 7.25 -17.95
N ALA A 254 13.80 6.65 -17.22
CA ALA A 254 13.38 7.13 -15.91
C ALA A 254 14.52 7.08 -14.87
N LYS A 255 15.31 6.01 -14.83
CA LYS A 255 16.49 5.90 -13.98
C LYS A 255 17.51 6.99 -14.28
N GLU A 256 17.74 7.29 -15.55
CA GLU A 256 18.65 8.36 -15.98
C GLU A 256 18.14 9.75 -15.57
N LEU A 257 16.82 10.00 -15.63
CA LEU A 257 16.22 11.23 -15.13
C LEU A 257 16.44 11.40 -13.63
N VAL A 258 16.21 10.34 -12.84
CA VAL A 258 16.44 10.35 -11.39
C VAL A 258 17.91 10.64 -11.08
N LYS A 259 18.83 9.96 -11.78
CA LYS A 259 20.27 10.14 -11.61
C LYS A 259 20.69 11.59 -11.87
N LYS A 260 20.33 12.15 -13.02
CA LYS A 260 20.64 13.54 -13.39
C LYS A 260 20.05 14.54 -12.39
N ALA A 261 18.81 14.32 -11.97
CA ALA A 261 18.16 15.18 -10.98
C ALA A 261 18.91 15.15 -9.64
N LYS A 262 19.32 13.97 -9.17
CA LYS A 262 20.12 13.82 -7.94
C LYS A 262 21.48 14.51 -8.03
N GLU A 263 22.19 14.31 -9.14
CA GLU A 263 23.49 14.96 -9.40
C GLU A 263 23.36 16.48 -9.43
N GLN A 264 22.35 17.00 -10.13
CA GLN A 264 22.10 18.44 -10.25
C GLN A 264 21.88 19.13 -8.90
N TYR A 265 21.18 18.48 -7.96
CA TYR A 265 20.89 19.05 -6.64
C TYR A 265 21.76 18.47 -5.52
N GLY A 266 22.85 17.76 -5.86
CA GLY A 266 23.82 17.25 -4.90
C GLY A 266 23.23 16.30 -3.85
N TYR A 267 22.21 15.52 -4.22
CA TYR A 267 21.57 14.59 -3.30
C TYR A 267 22.56 13.52 -2.83
N LYS A 268 22.59 13.30 -1.52
CA LYS A 268 23.34 12.21 -0.87
C LYS A 268 22.36 11.45 0.01
N PHE A 269 22.31 10.14 -0.18
CA PHE A 269 21.51 9.28 0.68
C PHE A 269 22.02 9.37 2.11
N ASN A 270 21.12 9.65 3.04
CA ASN A 270 21.35 9.60 4.47
C ASN A 270 20.04 9.13 5.13
N PRO A 271 20.01 7.97 5.81
CA PRO A 271 18.77 7.43 6.37
C PRO A 271 18.21 8.23 7.56
N VAL A 272 18.96 9.20 8.11
CA VAL A 272 18.59 10.01 9.29
C VAL A 272 18.69 11.49 9.00
#